data_AF-A0A965X4B9-F1
#
_entry.id   AF-A0A965X4B9-F1
#
_cell.length_a   1.000
_cell.length_b   1.000
_cell.length_c   1.000
_cell.angle_alpha   90.00
_cell.angle_beta   90.00
_cell.angle_gamma   90.00
#
_symmetry.space_group_name_H-M   'P 1'
#
loop_
_entity.id
_entity.type
_entity.pdbx_description
1 polymer ?
#
loop_
_entity_poly.entity_id
_entity_poly.type
_entity_poly.pdbx_seq_one_letter_code
_entity_poly.pdbx_strand_id
1 'polypeptide(L)'
;MSHTDSHSESYKKAGVDVTAGYDTVKRIRPMVESTYIPGVMGTIGGFGGMFAPDLTGMKKPVLVSGSDGVGTKLKLAFVLQKHDTVGIDCVAMCVNDIACGGATPLFFLDYL
;
A
#
# COMPACT_ATOMS: atom_id res chain seq x y z
N MET A 1 0.05 31.29 25.51
CA MET A 1 1.00 31.27 24.38
C MET A 1 0.52 30.22 23.40
N SER A 2 -0.09 30.67 22.30
CA SER A 2 -0.63 29.83 21.23
C SER A 2 0.53 29.33 20.35
N HIS A 3 0.80 28.03 20.36
CA HIS A 3 1.67 27.39 19.36
C HIS A 3 0.85 27.02 18.13
N THR A 4 0.48 28.02 17.35
CA THR A 4 0.08 27.86 15.95
C THR A 4 1.29 28.25 15.12
N ASP A 5 1.98 27.24 14.60
CA ASP A 5 2.80 27.24 13.37
C ASP A 5 3.81 26.09 13.46
N SER A 6 3.27 24.86 13.41
CA SER A 6 4.10 23.69 13.10
C SER A 6 4.48 23.79 11.62
N HIS A 7 5.73 24.19 11.40
CA HIS A 7 6.40 24.44 10.12
C HIS A 7 5.93 23.60 8.92
N SER A 8 5.09 24.21 8.09
CA SER A 8 4.63 23.72 6.77
C SER A 8 5.68 23.88 5.66
N GLU A 9 6.57 24.87 5.74
CA GLU A 9 7.48 25.24 4.63
C GLU A 9 8.71 24.32 4.48
N SER A 10 9.24 23.76 5.57
CA SER A 10 10.37 22.83 5.50
C SER A 10 9.95 21.46 4.95
N TYR A 11 8.76 20.97 5.33
CA TYR A 11 8.16 19.75 4.78
C TYR A 11 7.84 19.89 3.30
N LYS A 12 7.24 21.03 2.91
CA LYS A 12 6.94 21.32 1.50
C LYS A 12 8.20 21.43 0.63
N LYS A 13 9.27 22.05 1.14
CA LYS A 13 10.58 22.11 0.45
C LYS A 13 11.27 20.74 0.30
N ALA A 14 10.96 19.78 1.17
CA ALA A 14 11.39 18.38 1.03
C ALA A 14 10.51 17.58 0.04
N GLY A 15 9.56 18.24 -0.65
CA GLY A 15 8.65 17.61 -1.61
C GLY A 15 7.37 17.04 -0.98
N VAL A 16 7.15 17.25 0.33
CA VAL A 16 5.99 16.71 1.04
C VAL A 16 4.88 17.75 1.07
N ASP A 17 3.91 17.63 0.14
CA ASP A 17 2.63 18.32 0.26
C ASP A 17 1.64 17.45 1.04
N VAL A 18 1.53 17.74 2.33
CA VAL A 18 0.66 17.03 3.26
C VAL A 18 -0.82 17.12 2.83
N THR A 19 -1.22 18.22 2.18
CA THR A 19 -2.60 18.43 1.69
C THR A 19 -2.89 17.51 0.51
N ALA A 20 -1.95 17.41 -0.44
CA ALA A 20 -2.05 16.49 -1.57
C ALA A 20 -2.08 15.02 -1.12
N GLY A 21 -1.34 14.69 -0.05
CA GLY A 21 -1.40 13.39 0.60
C GLY A 21 -2.82 13.07 1.12
N TYR A 22 -3.44 13.99 1.87
CA TYR A 22 -4.79 13.79 2.39
C TYR A 22 -5.85 13.67 1.30
N ASP A 23 -5.76 14.48 0.23
CA ASP A 23 -6.68 14.42 -0.89
C ASP A 23 -6.54 13.10 -1.66
N THR A 24 -5.32 12.61 -1.82
CA THR A 24 -5.04 11.30 -2.43
C THR A 24 -5.65 10.18 -1.60
N VAL A 25 -5.38 10.17 -0.28
CA VAL A 25 -5.97 9.19 0.65
C VAL A 25 -7.49 9.21 0.57
N LYS A 26 -8.11 10.39 0.53
CA LYS A 26 -9.58 10.52 0.41
C LYS A 26 -10.12 9.93 -0.90
N ARG A 27 -9.41 10.12 -2.01
CA ARG A 27 -9.81 9.60 -3.33
C ARG A 27 -9.65 8.09 -3.43
N ILE A 28 -8.59 7.52 -2.87
CA ILE A 28 -8.31 6.09 -2.96
C ILE A 28 -9.02 5.26 -1.89
N ARG A 29 -9.50 5.89 -0.80
CA ARG A 29 -10.15 5.21 0.32
C ARG A 29 -11.20 4.17 -0.12
N PRO A 30 -12.16 4.47 -1.02
CA PRO A 30 -13.14 3.46 -1.43
C PRO A 30 -12.52 2.26 -2.17
N MET A 31 -11.45 2.48 -2.95
CA MET A 31 -10.73 1.42 -3.64
C MET A 31 -9.97 0.54 -2.64
N VAL A 32 -9.32 1.14 -1.65
CA VAL A 32 -8.62 0.41 -0.58
C VAL A 32 -9.60 -0.36 0.31
N GLU A 33 -10.70 0.26 0.72
CA GLU A 33 -11.73 -0.39 1.54
C GLU A 33 -12.43 -1.55 0.79
N SER A 34 -12.48 -1.50 -0.55
CA SER A 34 -13.01 -2.60 -1.36
C SER A 34 -12.16 -3.88 -1.30
N THR A 35 -10.90 -3.79 -0.85
CA THR A 35 -10.01 -4.96 -0.70
C THR A 35 -10.01 -5.53 0.72
N TYR A 36 -10.86 -5.03 1.61
CA TYR A 36 -10.86 -5.47 3.00
C TYR A 36 -11.35 -6.90 3.15
N ILE A 37 -10.62 -7.68 3.94
CA ILE A 37 -10.94 -9.04 4.34
C ILE A 37 -11.03 -9.11 5.87
N PRO A 38 -11.64 -10.18 6.45
CA PRO A 38 -11.61 -10.38 7.89
C PRO A 38 -10.19 -10.32 8.44
N GLY A 39 -10.00 -9.56 9.52
CA GLY A 39 -8.69 -9.31 10.13
C GLY A 39 -8.17 -7.89 9.94
N VAL A 40 -8.65 -7.12 8.96
CA VAL A 40 -8.28 -5.70 8.84
C VAL A 40 -8.75 -4.92 10.09
N MET A 41 -7.84 -4.14 10.68
CA MET A 41 -8.11 -3.32 11.86
C MET A 41 -7.91 -1.84 11.56
N GLY A 42 -8.97 -1.04 11.71
CA GLY A 42 -8.96 0.40 11.43
C GLY A 42 -9.26 0.73 9.97
N THR A 43 -8.86 1.92 9.53
CA THR A 43 -9.02 2.41 8.14
C THR A 43 -7.78 3.18 7.70
N ILE A 44 -7.66 3.42 6.39
CA ILE A 44 -6.58 4.21 5.81
C ILE A 44 -6.55 5.65 6.37
N GLY A 45 -5.36 6.17 6.63
CA GLY A 45 -5.11 7.50 7.21
C GLY A 45 -4.51 7.50 8.62
N GLY A 46 -4.37 6.33 9.24
CA GLY A 46 -3.55 6.16 10.45
C GLY A 46 -2.06 6.04 10.15
N PHE A 47 -1.22 6.01 11.18
CA PHE A 47 0.24 5.87 11.06
C PHE A 47 0.65 4.53 10.40
N GLY A 48 -0.12 3.47 10.61
CA GLY A 48 0.12 2.16 9.99
C GLY A 48 -1.16 1.36 9.84
N GLY A 49 -1.19 0.49 8.84
CA GLY A 49 -2.23 -0.53 8.69
C GLY A 49 -2.01 -1.69 9.66
N MET A 50 -3.09 -2.26 10.17
CA MET A 50 -3.05 -3.37 11.11
C MET A 50 -3.91 -4.53 10.58
N PHE A 51 -3.41 -5.76 10.76
CA PHE A 51 -4.09 -6.98 10.33
C PHE A 51 -3.96 -8.08 11.39
N ALA A 52 -5.08 -8.59 11.87
CA ALA A 52 -5.16 -9.73 12.80
C ALA A 52 -5.52 -11.01 12.02
N PRO A 53 -4.53 -11.85 11.66
CA PRO A 53 -4.81 -13.07 10.90
C PRO A 53 -5.52 -14.12 11.76
N ASP A 54 -6.43 -14.86 11.16
CA ASP A 54 -6.93 -16.11 11.74
C ASP A 54 -5.89 -17.22 11.51
N LEU A 55 -5.29 -17.68 12.60
CA LEU A 55 -4.27 -18.73 12.61
C LEU A 55 -4.80 -20.05 13.17
N THR A 56 -6.13 -20.17 13.32
CA THR A 56 -6.77 -21.37 13.86
C THR A 56 -6.39 -22.60 13.02
N GLY A 57 -5.94 -23.66 13.70
CA GLY A 57 -5.52 -24.90 13.04
C GLY A 57 -4.05 -24.92 12.56
N MET A 58 -3.33 -23.79 12.60
CA MET A 58 -1.90 -23.76 12.26
C MET A 58 -1.04 -24.14 13.47
N LYS A 59 -0.18 -25.16 13.33
CA LYS A 59 0.72 -25.60 14.42
C LYS A 59 1.90 -24.64 14.66
N LYS A 60 2.48 -24.12 13.58
CA LYS A 60 3.66 -23.24 13.58
C LYS A 60 3.55 -22.25 12.41
N PRO A 61 2.75 -21.18 12.57
CA PRO A 61 2.58 -20.19 11.49
C PRO A 61 3.91 -19.51 11.17
N VAL A 62 4.17 -19.27 9.89
CA VAL A 62 5.34 -18.56 9.39
C VAL A 62 4.85 -17.42 8.50
N LEU A 63 5.40 -16.22 8.70
CA LEU A 63 5.14 -15.08 7.83
C LEU A 63 6.15 -15.08 6.68
N VAL A 64 5.65 -14.99 5.46
CA VAL A 64 6.46 -14.81 4.25
C VAL A 64 6.19 -13.41 3.74
N SER A 65 7.25 -12.63 3.54
CA SER A 65 7.18 -11.28 2.98
C SER A 65 8.00 -11.20 1.70
N GLY A 66 7.62 -10.27 0.83
CA GLY A 66 8.28 -9.99 -0.44
C GLY A 66 8.04 -8.56 -0.87
N SER A 67 8.96 -8.04 -1.67
CA SER A 67 8.85 -6.72 -2.28
C SER A 67 9.46 -6.79 -3.67
N ASP A 68 8.70 -6.35 -4.66
CA ASP A 68 9.11 -6.29 -6.05
C ASP A 68 8.49 -5.05 -6.71
N GLY A 69 8.99 -4.69 -7.90
CA GLY A 69 8.52 -3.57 -8.68
C GLY A 69 8.10 -3.98 -10.09
N VAL A 70 7.33 -3.11 -10.74
CA VAL A 70 6.90 -3.30 -12.15
C VAL A 70 8.09 -3.23 -13.13
N GLY A 71 9.18 -2.56 -12.72
CA GLY A 71 10.41 -2.44 -13.51
C GLY A 71 10.23 -1.58 -14.77
N THR A 72 11.01 -1.90 -15.80
CA THR A 72 11.07 -1.09 -17.03
C THR A 72 9.78 -1.10 -17.85
N LYS A 73 8.81 -1.99 -17.57
CA LYS A 73 7.47 -1.96 -18.16
C LYS A 73 6.77 -0.62 -17.92
N LEU A 74 7.08 0.10 -16.84
CA LEU A 74 6.59 1.45 -16.58
C LEU A 74 6.93 2.44 -17.71
N LYS A 75 8.07 2.27 -18.40
CA LYS A 75 8.43 3.12 -19.56
C LYS A 75 7.37 3.02 -20.66
N LEU A 76 6.83 1.82 -20.91
CA LEU A 76 5.76 1.63 -21.88
C LEU A 76 4.45 2.24 -21.40
N ALA A 77 4.12 2.09 -20.11
CA ALA A 77 2.94 2.72 -19.52
C ALA A 77 2.95 4.25 -19.69
N PHE A 78 4.12 4.89 -19.52
CA PHE A 78 4.27 6.34 -19.77
C PHE A 78 4.12 6.70 -21.24
N VAL A 79 4.74 5.95 -22.16
CA VAL A 79 4.62 6.22 -23.61
C VAL A 79 3.18 6.06 -24.09
N LEU A 80 2.47 5.06 -23.58
CA LEU A 80 1.09 4.76 -23.95
C LEU A 80 0.05 5.54 -23.14
N GLN A 81 0.48 6.32 -22.14
CA GLN A 81 -0.39 7.03 -21.20
C GLN A 81 -1.44 6.11 -20.56
N LYS A 82 -1.05 4.88 -20.22
CA LYS A 82 -1.94 3.85 -19.68
C LYS A 82 -1.43 3.34 -18.33
N HIS A 83 -2.12 3.71 -17.26
CA HIS A 83 -1.71 3.47 -15.86
C HIS A 83 -2.71 2.63 -15.04
N ASP A 84 -3.85 2.26 -15.63
CA ASP A 84 -4.94 1.53 -14.98
C ASP A 84 -4.61 0.06 -14.69
N THR A 85 -3.58 -0.50 -15.34
CA THR A 85 -3.18 -1.90 -15.16
C THR A 85 -1.83 -2.11 -14.46
N VAL A 86 -0.99 -1.08 -14.34
CA VAL A 86 0.37 -1.28 -13.77
C VAL A 86 0.35 -1.62 -12.28
N GLY A 87 -0.69 -1.22 -11.56
CA GLY A 87 -0.91 -1.66 -10.17
C GLY A 87 -1.18 -3.17 -10.07
N ILE A 88 -1.84 -3.75 -11.07
CA ILE A 88 -2.08 -5.20 -11.14
C ILE A 88 -0.75 -5.94 -11.33
N ASP A 89 0.10 -5.43 -12.24
CA ASP A 89 1.44 -5.99 -12.44
C ASP A 89 2.27 -5.95 -11.15
N CYS A 90 2.23 -4.83 -10.41
CA CYS A 90 2.94 -4.65 -9.15
C CYS A 90 2.52 -5.70 -8.10
N VAL A 91 1.22 -5.90 -7.92
CA VAL A 91 0.70 -6.90 -6.98
C VAL A 91 1.04 -8.32 -7.44
N ALA A 92 0.92 -8.60 -8.73
CA ALA A 92 1.15 -9.95 -9.28
C ALA A 92 2.60 -10.42 -9.11
N MET A 93 3.59 -9.52 -9.29
CA MET A 93 5.01 -9.85 -9.08
C MET A 93 5.25 -10.34 -7.65
N CYS A 94 4.75 -9.60 -6.65
CA CYS A 94 4.90 -9.98 -5.25
C CYS A 94 4.09 -11.23 -4.88
N VAL A 95 2.79 -11.27 -5.22
CA VAL A 95 1.86 -12.31 -4.76
C VAL A 95 2.20 -13.68 -5.36
N ASN A 96 2.66 -13.73 -6.61
CA ASN A 96 3.05 -14.99 -7.24
C ASN A 96 4.24 -15.64 -6.53
N ASP A 97 5.21 -14.86 -6.06
CA ASP A 97 6.36 -15.38 -5.31
C ASP A 97 5.95 -15.90 -3.92
N ILE A 98 5.03 -15.20 -3.25
CA ILE A 98 4.42 -15.69 -1.99
C ILE A 98 3.68 -17.00 -2.22
N ALA A 99 2.88 -17.10 -3.28
CA ALA A 99 2.10 -18.28 -3.61
C ALA A 99 3.00 -19.48 -3.99
N CYS A 100 4.11 -19.25 -4.70
CA CYS A 100 5.11 -20.28 -5.01
C CYS A 100 5.71 -20.93 -3.75
N GLY A 101 5.84 -20.16 -2.67
CA GLY A 101 6.26 -20.66 -1.35
C GLY A 101 5.17 -21.42 -0.58
N GLY A 102 3.95 -21.52 -1.13
CA GLY A 102 2.79 -22.13 -0.46
C GLY A 102 2.13 -21.26 0.60
N ALA A 103 2.45 -19.96 0.64
CA ALA A 103 1.86 -19.02 1.58
C ALA A 103 0.59 -18.36 1.03
N THR A 104 -0.33 -18.01 1.92
CA THR A 104 -1.54 -17.26 1.58
C THR A 104 -1.28 -15.76 1.72
N PRO A 105 -1.50 -14.93 0.68
CA PRO A 105 -1.40 -13.47 0.79
C PRO A 105 -2.41 -12.91 1.80
N LEU A 106 -1.96 -12.01 2.69
CA LEU A 106 -2.79 -11.44 3.76
C LEU A 106 -3.11 -9.96 3.54
N PHE A 107 -2.09 -9.16 3.22
CA PHE A 107 -2.20 -7.72 2.98
C PHE A 107 -1.12 -7.27 1.99
N PHE A 108 -1.26 -6.06 1.45
CA PHE A 108 -0.31 -5.48 0.51
C PHE A 108 -0.04 -4.01 0.88
N LEU A 109 1.20 -3.57 0.74
CA LEU A 109 1.59 -2.16 0.84
C LEU A 109 2.32 -1.76 -0.43
N ASP A 110 2.06 -0.55 -0.90
CA ASP A 110 2.70 0.04 -2.07
C ASP A 110 3.50 1.31 -1.73
N TYR A 111 4.44 1.63 -2.61
CA TYR A 111 5.22 2.87 -2.61
C TYR A 111 5.33 3.36 -4.05
N LEU A 112 4.97 4.62 -4.28
CA LEU A 112 4.97 5.29 -5.59
C LEU A 112 6.07 6.36 -5.66
#